data_AF-A0A4Y9XV40-F1
#
_entry.id   AF-A0A4Y9XV40-F1
#
_cell.length_a   1.000
_cell.length_b   1.000
_cell.length_c   1.000
_cell.angle_alpha   90.00
_cell.angle_beta   90.00
_cell.angle_gamma   90.00
#
_symmetry.space_group_name_H-M   'P 1'
#
loop_
_entity.id
_entity.type
_entity.pdbx_description
1 polymer ?
#
loop_
_entity_poly.entity_id
_entity_poly.type
_entity_poly.pdbx_seq_one_letter_code
_entity_poly.pdbx_strand_id
1 'polypeptide(L)'
;MLGHFGGFAADAVLGGENLQIPKNAFTSSSDPYDVFYCLNLWLTPVTVTSDTYAVNHYRGPEYLQVRLRIQPQVVFRSLHIDGQVIQAPDPDIIALHAACARIAHMSGAA
;
A
#
# COMPACT_ATOMS: atom_id res chain seq x y z
N MET A 1 22.62 0.63 -3.41
CA MET A 1 22.56 2.10 -3.42
C MET A 1 21.37 2.50 -4.29
N LEU A 2 20.17 2.53 -3.70
CA LEU A 2 18.93 2.93 -4.38
C LEU A 2 18.74 4.43 -4.17
N GLY A 3 19.52 5.25 -4.89
CA GLY A 3 19.59 6.70 -4.62
C GLY A 3 18.67 7.57 -5.47
N HIS A 4 18.36 7.18 -6.71
CA HIS A 4 17.62 8.06 -7.61
C HIS A 4 16.84 7.27 -8.66
N PHE A 5 15.52 7.43 -8.67
CA PHE A 5 14.68 7.16 -9.83
C PHE A 5 14.09 8.50 -10.29
N GLY A 6 14.36 8.89 -11.55
CA GLY A 6 13.76 10.08 -12.16
C GLY A 6 14.08 11.43 -11.50
N GLY A 7 15.18 11.54 -10.73
CA GLY A 7 15.54 12.77 -10.01
C GLY A 7 14.78 12.95 -8.67
N PHE A 8 13.97 11.98 -8.25
CA PHE A 8 13.31 11.99 -6.96
C PHE A 8 14.21 11.36 -5.88
N ALA A 9 14.54 12.15 -4.86
CA ALA A 9 15.24 11.71 -3.66
C ALA A 9 14.21 11.34 -2.59
N ALA A 10 13.81 10.07 -2.56
CA ALA A 10 12.74 9.60 -1.67
C ALA A 10 13.10 9.77 -0.19
N ASP A 11 14.38 9.67 0.15
CA ASP A 11 14.95 9.94 1.47
C ASP A 11 14.79 11.40 1.90
N ALA A 12 14.91 12.35 0.97
CA ALA A 12 14.70 13.77 1.25
C ALA A 12 13.22 14.13 1.47
N VAL A 13 12.30 13.37 0.88
CA VAL A 13 10.85 13.65 0.91
C VAL A 13 10.13 12.86 2.00
N LEU A 14 10.51 11.60 2.20
CA LEU A 14 9.87 10.69 3.15
C LEU A 14 10.66 10.52 4.44
N GLY A 15 11.91 11.00 4.49
CA GLY A 15 12.86 10.75 5.58
C GLY A 15 13.56 9.41 5.39
N GLY A 16 14.89 9.40 5.30
CA GLY A 16 15.69 8.20 5.04
C GLY A 16 15.44 7.04 6.01
N GLU A 17 15.08 7.34 7.26
CA GLU A 17 14.74 6.36 8.29
C GLU A 17 13.34 5.74 8.12
N ASN A 18 12.47 6.31 7.27
CA ASN A 18 11.10 5.82 7.07
C ASN A 18 10.93 4.89 5.86
N LEU A 19 12.01 4.65 5.08
CA LEU A 19 11.91 3.85 3.86
C LEU A 19 11.91 2.34 4.13
N GLN A 20 12.74 1.87 5.07
CA GLN A 20 12.90 0.44 5.39
C GLN A 20 12.46 0.13 6.82
N ILE A 21 11.21 0.42 7.13
CA ILE A 21 10.62 0.14 8.45
C ILE A 21 9.33 -0.69 8.31
N PRO A 22 8.95 -1.49 9.33
CA PRO A 22 7.70 -2.25 9.30
C PRO A 22 6.46 -1.42 9.01
N LYS A 23 6.46 -0.15 9.44
CA LYS A 23 5.40 0.81 9.12
C LYS A 23 5.22 1.09 7.62
N ASN A 24 6.21 0.80 6.78
CA ASN A 24 6.16 0.93 5.32
C ASN A 24 6.10 -0.44 4.61
N ALA A 25 5.69 -1.50 5.30
CA ALA A 25 5.67 -2.85 4.72
C ALA A 25 4.52 -3.69 5.27
N PHE A 26 3.97 -4.54 4.41
CA PHE A 26 3.08 -5.63 4.82
C PHE A 26 3.33 -6.84 3.93
N THR A 27 2.95 -8.01 4.42
CA THR A 27 3.04 -9.26 3.67
C THR A 27 1.83 -9.43 2.75
N SER A 28 2.06 -9.92 1.53
CA SER A 28 0.99 -10.26 0.58
C SER A 28 1.33 -11.57 -0.15
N SER A 29 0.30 -12.24 -0.67
CA SER A 29 0.48 -13.22 -1.75
C SER A 29 0.85 -12.53 -3.06
N SER A 30 1.24 -13.30 -4.08
CA SER A 30 1.75 -12.78 -5.34
C SER A 30 0.76 -11.88 -6.08
N ASP A 31 -0.49 -12.31 -6.29
CA ASP A 31 -1.43 -11.54 -7.11
C ASP A 31 -1.75 -10.14 -6.53
N PRO A 32 -2.12 -9.96 -5.24
CA PRO A 32 -2.29 -8.63 -4.67
C PRO A 32 -0.99 -7.82 -4.65
N TYR A 33 0.17 -8.47 -4.49
CA TYR A 33 1.46 -7.78 -4.55
C TYR A 33 1.68 -7.16 -5.93
N ASP A 34 1.49 -7.93 -7.00
CA ASP A 34 1.74 -7.48 -8.37
C ASP A 34 0.86 -6.27 -8.72
N VAL A 35 -0.44 -6.32 -8.40
CA VAL A 35 -1.36 -5.20 -8.72
C VAL A 35 -1.18 -4.01 -7.79
N PHE A 36 -0.78 -4.21 -6.53
CA PHE A 36 -0.46 -3.12 -5.62
C PHE A 36 0.81 -2.39 -6.07
N TYR A 37 1.88 -3.15 -6.36
CA TYR A 37 3.15 -2.62 -6.86
C TYR A 37 2.99 -1.83 -8.17
N CYS A 38 2.13 -2.30 -9.07
CA CYS A 38 1.83 -1.62 -10.33
C CYS A 38 0.83 -0.45 -10.21
N LEU A 39 0.49 -0.01 -8.99
CA LEU A 39 -0.49 1.06 -8.74
C LEU A 39 -1.94 0.78 -9.22
N ASN A 40 -2.24 -0.45 -9.61
CA ASN A 40 -3.57 -0.87 -10.06
C ASN A 40 -4.54 -1.15 -8.89
N LEU A 41 -3.99 -1.34 -7.69
CA LEU A 41 -4.71 -1.59 -6.44
C LEU A 41 -4.29 -0.58 -5.38
N TRP A 42 -5.25 -0.06 -4.63
CA TRP A 42 -5.01 0.82 -3.49
C TRP A 42 -5.97 0.55 -2.34
N LEU A 43 -5.59 1.01 -1.15
CA LEU A 43 -6.32 0.80 0.08
C LEU A 43 -6.92 2.13 0.56
N THR A 44 -8.17 2.10 1.01
CA THR A 44 -8.82 3.26 1.64
C THR A 44 -9.37 2.86 3.01
N PRO A 45 -9.17 3.66 4.06
CA PRO A 45 -9.70 3.35 5.38
C PRO A 45 -11.23 3.21 5.32
N VAL A 46 -11.77 2.15 5.93
CA VAL A 46 -13.23 1.97 6.03
C VAL A 46 -13.83 3.02 6.98
N THR A 47 -13.11 3.36 8.04
CA THR A 47 -13.40 4.51 8.92
C THR A 47 -12.09 5.18 9.33
N VAL A 48 -12.17 6.44 9.76
CA VAL A 48 -11.00 7.30 10.10
C VAL A 48 -10.07 6.67 11.14
N THR A 49 -10.59 5.81 12.01
CA THR A 49 -9.83 5.22 13.13
C THR A 49 -9.69 3.70 13.02
N SER A 50 -9.98 3.11 11.86
CA SER A 50 -9.95 1.67 11.69
C SER A 50 -8.64 1.22 11.07
N ASP A 51 -8.07 0.14 11.60
CA ASP A 51 -7.02 -0.64 10.94
C ASP A 51 -7.57 -1.51 9.78
N THR A 52 -8.82 -1.27 9.37
CA THR A 52 -9.50 -1.95 8.28
C THR A 52 -9.57 -1.06 7.05
N TYR A 53 -9.16 -1.63 5.92
CA TYR A 53 -9.08 -0.93 4.65
C TYR A 53 -9.92 -1.66 3.61
N ALA A 54 -10.71 -0.89 2.86
CA ALA A 54 -11.31 -1.37 1.63
C ALA A 54 -10.24 -1.50 0.56
N VAL A 55 -10.25 -2.62 -0.15
CA VAL A 55 -9.34 -2.92 -1.25
C VAL A 55 -9.99 -2.48 -2.56
N ASN A 56 -9.39 -1.51 -3.21
CA ASN A 56 -9.89 -0.90 -4.43
C ASN A 56 -8.99 -1.26 -5.61
N HIS A 57 -9.58 -1.35 -6.79
CA HIS A 57 -8.86 -1.64 -8.03
C HIS A 57 -9.34 -0.72 -9.14
N TYR A 58 -8.46 -0.31 -10.05
CA TYR A 58 -8.79 0.66 -11.10
C TYR A 58 -9.89 0.19 -12.06
N ARG A 59 -9.98 -1.12 -12.28
CA ARG A 59 -11.06 -1.78 -13.06
C ARG A 59 -12.36 -2.00 -12.28
N GLY A 60 -12.43 -1.55 -11.02
CA GLY A 60 -13.60 -1.71 -10.17
C GLY A 60 -13.66 -3.03 -9.38
N PRO A 61 -14.67 -3.18 -8.51
CA PRO A 61 -14.77 -4.26 -7.53
C PRO A 61 -15.04 -5.64 -8.15
N GLU A 62 -15.74 -5.70 -9.28
CA GLU A 62 -16.02 -6.97 -9.97
C GLU A 62 -14.74 -7.64 -10.47
N TYR A 63 -13.81 -6.84 -11.02
CA TYR A 63 -12.52 -7.35 -11.47
C TYR A 63 -11.71 -7.91 -10.29
N LEU A 64 -11.70 -7.19 -9.17
CA LEU A 64 -11.01 -7.59 -7.95
C LEU A 64 -11.50 -8.95 -7.42
N GLN A 65 -12.82 -9.13 -7.32
CA GLN A 65 -13.41 -10.33 -6.72
C GLN A 65 -13.47 -11.52 -7.67
N VAL A 66 -13.86 -11.29 -8.93
CA VAL A 66 -14.13 -12.39 -9.88
C VAL A 66 -12.85 -12.84 -10.58
N ARG A 67 -11.97 -11.90 -10.95
CA ARG A 67 -10.76 -12.21 -11.73
C ARG A 67 -9.56 -12.45 -10.85
N LEU A 68 -9.32 -11.57 -9.88
CA LEU A 68 -8.16 -11.68 -9.00
C LEU A 68 -8.43 -12.48 -7.72
N ARG A 69 -9.70 -12.68 -7.35
CA ARG A 69 -10.11 -13.36 -6.11
C ARG A 69 -9.46 -12.76 -4.85
N ILE A 70 -9.19 -11.46 -4.89
CA ILE A 70 -8.63 -10.72 -3.75
C ILE A 70 -9.79 -10.34 -2.82
N GLN A 71 -9.55 -10.45 -1.51
CA GLN A 71 -10.55 -10.06 -0.51
C GLN A 71 -10.85 -8.56 -0.61
N PRO A 72 -12.12 -8.15 -0.51
CA PRO A 72 -12.50 -6.75 -0.67
C PRO A 72 -12.08 -5.87 0.51
N GLN A 73 -11.64 -6.46 1.61
CA GLN A 73 -11.15 -5.76 2.79
C GLN A 73 -9.93 -6.46 3.37
N VAL A 74 -9.04 -5.67 3.97
CA VAL A 74 -7.89 -6.14 4.73
C VAL A 74 -7.82 -5.45 6.08
N VAL A 75 -7.41 -6.18 7.10
CA VAL A 75 -7.16 -5.63 8.44
C VAL A 75 -5.67 -5.78 8.74
N PHE A 76 -5.00 -4.67 9.01
CA PHE A 76 -3.62 -4.72 9.48
C PHE A 76 -3.58 -4.78 11.01
N ARG A 77 -2.62 -5.52 11.56
CA ARG A 77 -2.46 -5.68 13.00
C ARG A 77 -0.98 -5.69 13.34
N SER A 78 -0.64 -5.08 14.46
CA SER A 78 0.70 -5.23 15.03
C SER A 78 0.90 -6.67 15.51
N LEU A 79 2.07 -7.21 15.24
CA LEU A 79 2.44 -8.59 15.55
C LEU A 79 3.50 -8.62 16.65
N HIS A 80 3.36 -9.54 17.59
CA HIS A 80 4.33 -9.74 18.67
C HIS A 80 5.07 -11.06 18.44
N ILE A 81 6.37 -11.01 18.19
CA ILE A 81 7.22 -12.19 17.96
C ILE A 81 8.51 -12.02 18.76
N ASP A 82 8.90 -13.06 19.51
CA ASP A 82 10.17 -13.13 20.25
C ASP A 82 10.48 -11.88 21.11
N GLY A 83 9.44 -11.30 21.72
CA GLY A 83 9.55 -10.10 22.57
C GLY A 83 9.65 -8.77 21.81
N GLN A 84 9.57 -8.79 20.48
CA GLN A 84 9.54 -7.59 19.64
C GLN A 84 8.12 -7.32 19.11
N VAL A 85 7.79 -6.03 18.96
CA VAL A 85 6.54 -5.57 18.35
C VAL A 85 6.82 -5.11 16.92
N ILE A 86 6.28 -5.83 15.95
CA ILE A 86 6.23 -5.42 14.55
C ILE A 86 4.97 -4.58 14.39
N GLN A 87 5.15 -3.28 14.17
CA GLN A 87 4.03 -2.35 14.02
C GLN A 87 3.28 -2.60 12.71
N ALA A 88 1.96 -2.39 12.74
CA ALA A 88 1.16 -2.33 11.52
C ALA A 88 1.65 -1.21 10.58
N PRO A 89 1.33 -1.29 9.27
CA PRO A 89 1.68 -0.24 8.33
C PRO A 89 1.04 1.11 8.72
N ASP A 90 1.76 2.19 8.47
CA ASP A 90 1.33 3.54 8.79
C ASP A 90 0.19 3.98 7.84
N PRO A 91 -0.97 4.42 8.37
CA PRO A 91 -2.08 4.88 7.55
C PRO A 91 -1.72 6.01 6.59
N ASP A 92 -0.78 6.89 6.95
CA ASP A 92 -0.39 8.01 6.10
C ASP A 92 0.41 7.54 4.87
N ILE A 93 1.22 6.49 5.04
CA ILE A 93 1.96 5.85 3.94
C ILE A 93 0.99 5.10 3.02
N ILE A 94 0.01 4.40 3.59
CA ILE A 94 -1.06 3.77 2.80
C ILE A 94 -1.83 4.82 1.98
N ALA A 95 -2.17 5.96 2.60
CA ALA A 95 -2.87 7.05 1.92
C ALA A 95 -2.03 7.67 0.81
N LEU A 96 -0.70 7.80 1.00
CA LEU A 96 0.22 8.25 -0.02
C LEU A 96 0.20 7.32 -1.24
N HIS A 97 0.28 5.99 -1.05
CA HIS A 97 0.14 5.03 -2.15
C HIS A 97 -1.17 5.20 -2.91
N ALA A 98 -2.29 5.35 -2.19
CA ALA A 98 -3.59 5.57 -2.81
C ALA A 98 -3.65 6.87 -3.62
N ALA A 99 -3.02 7.95 -3.15
CA ALA A 99 -2.89 9.18 -3.91
C ALA A 99 -2.05 8.99 -5.18
N CYS A 100 -0.91 8.29 -5.09
CA CYS A 100 -0.07 7.96 -6.23
C CYS A 100 -0.82 7.13 -7.28
N ALA A 101 -1.55 6.08 -6.86
CA ALA A 101 -2.34 5.24 -7.74
C ALA A 101 -3.41 6.04 -8.49
N ARG A 102 -4.14 6.90 -7.78
CA ARG A 102 -5.13 7.80 -8.39
C ARG A 102 -4.51 8.73 -9.41
N ILE A 103 -3.40 9.39 -9.07
CA ILE A 103 -2.71 10.31 -9.98
C ILE A 103 -2.20 9.58 -11.22
N ALA A 104 -1.60 8.40 -11.06
CA ALA A 104 -1.05 7.62 -12.17
C ALA A 104 -2.14 7.20 -13.17
N HIS A 105 -3.31 6.77 -12.69
CA HIS A 105 -4.44 6.45 -13.57
C HIS A 105 -5.10 7.70 -14.17
N MET A 106 -5.19 8.81 -13.43
CA MET A 106 -5.72 10.07 -13.96
C MET A 106 -4.83 10.67 -15.05
N SER A 107 -3.51 10.50 -14.97
CA SER A 107 -2.55 11.00 -15.95
C SER A 107 -2.31 10.04 -17.12
N GLY A 108 -2.79 8.79 -17.03
CA GLY A 108 -2.52 7.73 -18.01
C GLY A 108 -1.10 7.16 -17.93
N ALA A 109 -0.40 7.36 -16.82
CA ALA A 109 0.94 6.81 -16.58
C ALA A 109 0.93 5.34 -16.13
N ALA A 110 -0.24 4.84 -15.70
CA ALA A 110 -0.48 3.45 -15.29
C ALA A 110 -1.16 2.63 -16.38
#